data_AF-A0A351STA7-F1
#
_entry.id   AF-A0A351STA7-F1
#
_cell.length_a   1.000
_cell.length_b   1.000
_cell.length_c   1.000
_cell.angle_alpha   90.00
_cell.angle_beta   90.00
_cell.angle_gamma   90.00
#
_symmetry.space_group_name_H-M   'P 1'
#
loop_
_entity.id
_entity.type
_entity.pdbx_description
1 polymer ?
#
loop_
_entity_poly.entity_id
_entity_poly.type
_entity_poly.pdbx_seq_one_letter_code
_entity_poly.pdbx_strand_id
1 'polypeptide(L)'
;MESPNYEFTDSQNQTVSQLASRMKWVGIFFVALGLAFGLLGVAGLVATEGAVDLIVKPMILVMVAVIFFLSGIWTVNAARLFTLIVQTTGSDILNLMNALGTLRKLYYMQFWLIIISLVALLIAFAIFLVLGVL
;
A
#
# COMPACT_ATOMS: atom_id res chain seq x y z
N MET A 1 8.99 -0.65 41.14
CA MET A 1 9.93 0.24 40.42
C MET A 1 9.44 0.30 39.00
N GLU A 2 8.93 1.45 38.55
CA GLU A 2 8.62 1.61 37.11
C GLU A 2 9.93 1.44 36.35
N SER A 3 9.93 0.53 35.37
CA SER A 3 11.07 0.41 34.44
C SER A 3 11.28 1.78 33.81
N PRO A 4 12.51 2.32 33.78
CA PRO A 4 12.75 3.59 33.10
C PRO A 4 12.24 3.49 31.67
N ASN A 5 11.29 4.35 31.30
CA ASN A 5 10.81 4.42 29.92
C ASN A 5 12.02 4.70 29.03
N TYR A 6 12.28 3.79 28.10
CA TYR A 6 13.38 3.94 27.15
C TYR A 6 13.04 5.06 26.18
N GLU A 7 13.99 5.96 25.98
CA GLU A 7 13.92 7.09 25.06
C GLU A 7 15.02 6.98 24.01
N PHE A 8 14.70 7.37 22.78
CA PHE A 8 15.65 7.44 21.69
C PHE A 8 16.57 8.65 21.85
N THR A 9 17.84 8.45 21.48
CA THR A 9 18.81 9.53 21.31
C THR A 9 18.44 10.43 20.13
N ASP A 10 18.96 11.65 20.09
CA ASP A 10 18.75 12.57 18.96
C ASP A 10 19.11 11.97 17.60
N SER A 11 20.19 11.19 17.55
CA SER A 11 20.62 10.49 16.33
C SER A 11 19.60 9.45 15.88
N GLN A 12 19.05 8.66 16.81
CA GLN A 12 18.00 7.69 16.51
C GLN A 12 16.70 8.39 16.08
N ASN A 13 16.33 9.48 16.74
CA ASN A 13 15.17 10.30 16.38
C ASN A 13 15.30 10.90 14.97
N GLN A 14 16.50 11.31 14.56
CA GLN A 14 16.75 11.72 13.18
C GLN A 14 16.54 10.56 12.19
N THR A 15 17.00 9.35 12.50
CA THR A 15 16.75 8.17 11.65
C THR A 15 15.25 7.88 11.51
N VAL A 16 14.51 7.89 12.62
CA VAL A 16 13.06 7.67 12.65
C VAL A 16 12.31 8.75 11.86
N SER A 17 12.68 10.02 12.05
CA SER A 17 12.10 11.15 11.33
C SER A 17 12.34 11.07 9.82
N GLN A 18 13.56 10.72 9.40
CA GLN A 18 13.88 10.51 7.99
C GLN A 18 13.07 9.36 7.40
N LEU A 19 12.95 8.24 8.11
CA LEU A 19 12.12 7.11 7.69
C LEU A 19 10.65 7.52 7.53
N ALA A 20 10.08 8.19 8.54
CA ALA A 20 8.70 8.67 8.50
C ALA A 20 8.46 9.61 7.30
N SER A 21 9.38 10.53 7.03
CA SER A 21 9.31 11.43 5.89
C SER A 21 9.32 10.68 4.56
N ARG A 22 10.23 9.70 4.39
CA ARG A 22 10.29 8.86 3.17
C ARG A 22 9.04 8.02 3.01
N MET A 23 8.54 7.39 4.07
CA MET A 23 7.29 6.63 4.04
C MET A 23 6.11 7.51 3.62
N LYS A 24 6.00 8.73 4.16
CA LYS A 24 4.93 9.66 3.78
C LYS A 24 4.99 9.99 2.29
N TRP A 25 6.18 10.29 1.76
CA TRP A 25 6.36 10.58 0.33
C TRP A 25 5.99 9.38 -0.56
N VAL A 26 6.50 8.19 -0.23
CA VAL A 26 6.17 6.96 -0.97
C VAL A 26 4.67 6.66 -0.91
N GLY A 27 4.05 6.82 0.26
CA GLY A 27 2.62 6.61 0.43
C GLY A 27 1.76 7.57 -0.41
N ILE A 28 2.11 8.86 -0.44
CA ILE A 28 1.43 9.85 -1.30
C ILE A 28 1.60 9.48 -2.78
N PHE A 29 2.81 9.09 -3.18
CA PHE A 29 3.09 8.68 -4.55
C PHE A 29 2.27 7.44 -4.96
N PHE A 30 2.16 6.44 -4.07
CA PHE A 30 1.31 5.26 -4.29
C PHE A 30 -0.18 5.62 -4.38
N VAL A 31 -0.68 6.54 -3.56
CA VAL A 31 -2.06 7.04 -3.71
C VAL A 31 -2.26 7.67 -5.09
N ALA A 32 -1.32 8.52 -5.54
CA ALA A 32 -1.40 9.17 -6.84
C ALA A 32 -1.36 8.16 -8.00
N LEU A 33 -0.47 7.16 -7.94
CA LEU A 33 -0.44 6.06 -8.91
C LEU A 33 -1.74 5.26 -8.92
N GLY A 34 -2.27 4.92 -7.74
CA GLY A 34 -3.53 4.22 -7.62
C GLY A 34 -4.68 4.97 -8.30
N LEU A 35 -4.77 6.28 -8.06
CA LEU A 35 -5.76 7.14 -8.73
C LEU A 35 -5.54 7.20 -10.25
N ALA A 36 -4.31 7.37 -10.71
CA ALA A 36 -3.98 7.43 -12.13
C ALA A 36 -4.37 6.12 -12.86
N PHE A 37 -3.99 4.97 -12.32
CA PHE A 37 -4.37 3.67 -12.88
C PHE A 37 -5.88 3.43 -12.83
N GLY A 38 -6.55 3.87 -11.77
CA GLY A 38 -8.00 3.77 -11.66
C GLY A 38 -8.72 4.57 -12.75
N LEU A 39 -8.28 5.82 -12.97
CA LEU A 39 -8.81 6.67 -14.04
C LEU A 39 -8.56 6.07 -15.43
N LEU A 40 -7.36 5.54 -15.69
CA LEU A 40 -7.04 4.86 -16.94
C LEU A 40 -7.89 3.59 -17.15
N GLY A 41 -8.11 2.81 -16.09
CA GLY A 41 -8.97 1.62 -16.14
C GLY A 41 -10.41 1.97 -16.49
N VAL A 42 -10.97 2.99 -15.85
CA VAL A 42 -12.34 3.47 -16.14
C VAL A 42 -12.44 4.05 -17.56
N ALA A 43 -11.45 4.84 -18.00
CA ALA A 43 -11.41 5.36 -19.36
C ALA A 43 -11.31 4.25 -20.42
N GLY A 44 -10.62 3.14 -20.09
CA GLY A 44 -10.53 1.97 -20.96
C GLY A 44 -11.89 1.30 -21.26
N LEU A 45 -12.88 1.46 -20.37
CA LEU A 45 -14.23 0.90 -20.57
C LEU A 45 -15.02 1.59 -21.69
N VAL A 46 -14.66 2.83 -22.04
CA VAL A 46 -15.36 3.63 -23.07
C VAL A 46 -14.57 3.76 -24.37
N ALA A 47 -13.29 3.35 -24.38
CA ALA A 47 -12.36 3.59 -25.49
C ALA A 47 -11.91 2.32 -26.23
N THR A 48 -12.44 1.14 -25.88
CA THR A 48 -11.98 -0.14 -26.42
C THR A 48 -12.95 -0.74 -27.44
N GLU A 49 -12.42 -1.16 -28.59
CA GLU A 49 -13.12 -1.96 -29.59
C GLU A 49 -12.77 -3.44 -29.38
N GLY A 50 -13.75 -4.26 -28.97
CA GLY A 50 -13.58 -5.70 -28.79
C GLY A 50 -13.85 -6.20 -27.36
N ALA A 51 -14.56 -7.32 -27.25
CA ALA A 51 -15.07 -7.85 -25.98
C ALA A 51 -13.96 -8.24 -24.98
N VAL A 52 -12.82 -8.73 -25.45
CA VAL A 52 -11.68 -9.13 -24.60
C VAL A 52 -10.95 -7.91 -24.05
N ASP A 53 -10.72 -6.91 -24.89
CA ASP A 53 -10.06 -5.66 -24.50
C ASP A 53 -10.90 -4.83 -23.53
N LEU A 54 -12.24 -4.91 -23.64
CA LEU A 54 -13.19 -4.27 -22.74
C LEU A 54 -13.15 -4.85 -21.31
N ILE A 55 -12.76 -6.13 -21.16
CA ILE A 55 -12.81 -6.83 -19.87
C ILE A 55 -11.41 -6.91 -19.24
N VAL A 56 -10.39 -7.35 -19.98
CA VAL A 56 -9.08 -7.70 -19.40
C VAL A 56 -8.28 -6.47 -19.00
N LYS A 57 -8.14 -5.51 -19.93
CA LYS A 57 -7.28 -4.33 -19.70
C LYS A 57 -7.82 -3.46 -18.54
N PRO A 58 -9.13 -3.11 -18.50
CA PRO A 58 -9.69 -2.39 -17.35
C PRO A 58 -9.57 -3.17 -16.04
N MET A 59 -9.80 -4.49 -16.05
CA MET A 59 -9.68 -5.32 -14.84
C MET A 59 -8.26 -5.27 -14.25
N ILE A 60 -7.22 -5.42 -15.06
CA ILE A 60 -5.83 -5.35 -14.61
C ILE A 60 -5.51 -3.96 -14.04
N LEU A 61 -5.89 -2.89 -14.76
CA LEU A 61 -5.64 -1.51 -14.33
C LEU A 61 -6.35 -1.19 -13.01
N VAL A 62 -7.60 -1.62 -12.84
CA VAL A 62 -8.36 -1.44 -11.59
C VAL A 62 -7.73 -2.23 -10.45
N MET A 63 -7.27 -3.47 -10.68
CA MET A 63 -6.60 -4.27 -9.66
C MET A 63 -5.29 -3.60 -9.20
N VAL A 64 -4.47 -3.16 -10.15
CA VAL A 64 -3.24 -2.39 -9.87
C VAL A 64 -3.56 -1.09 -9.12
N ALA A 65 -4.62 -0.39 -9.53
CA ALA A 65 -5.10 0.82 -8.87
C ALA A 65 -5.42 0.58 -7.40
N VAL A 66 -6.19 -0.46 -7.09
CA VAL A 66 -6.57 -0.83 -5.72
C VAL A 66 -5.35 -1.15 -4.87
N ILE A 67 -4.41 -1.95 -5.39
CA ILE A 67 -3.18 -2.30 -4.67
C ILE A 67 -2.37 -1.05 -4.31
N PHE A 68 -2.11 -0.17 -5.28
CA PHE A 68 -1.34 1.04 -5.05
C PHE A 68 -2.07 2.02 -4.13
N PHE A 69 -3.37 2.24 -4.36
CA PHE A 69 -4.16 3.19 -3.57
C PHE A 69 -4.21 2.79 -2.10
N LEU A 70 -4.57 1.53 -1.81
CA LEU A 70 -4.64 1.03 -0.44
C LEU A 70 -3.25 0.96 0.21
N SER A 71 -2.23 0.49 -0.51
CA SER A 71 -0.85 0.51 0.00
C SER A 71 -0.40 1.92 0.35
N GLY A 72 -0.75 2.90 -0.47
CA GLY A 72 -0.43 4.30 -0.24
C GLY A 72 -1.07 4.85 1.03
N ILE A 73 -2.39 4.67 1.20
CA ILE A 73 -3.12 5.13 2.40
C ILE A 73 -2.50 4.55 3.69
N TRP A 74 -2.26 3.23 3.71
CA TRP A 74 -1.68 2.59 4.89
C TRP A 74 -0.24 3.01 5.14
N THR A 75 0.55 3.26 4.10
CA THR A 75 1.93 3.74 4.23
C THR A 75 1.97 5.14 4.83
N VAL A 76 1.09 6.05 4.39
CA VAL A 76 0.96 7.40 4.98
C VAL A 76 0.53 7.32 6.44
N ASN A 77 -0.40 6.43 6.78
CA ASN A 77 -0.83 6.25 8.16
C ASN A 77 0.30 5.70 9.05
N ALA A 78 1.08 4.74 8.57
CA ALA A 78 2.25 4.25 9.28
C ALA A 78 3.27 5.37 9.49
N ALA A 79 3.55 6.18 8.45
CA ALA A 79 4.46 7.32 8.55
C ALA A 79 4.08 8.30 9.68
N ARG A 80 2.79 8.61 9.83
CA ARG A 80 2.29 9.48 10.90
C ARG A 80 2.61 8.93 12.29
N LEU A 81 2.50 7.62 12.50
CA LEU A 81 2.83 6.98 13.77
C LEU A 81 4.33 7.00 14.07
N PHE A 82 5.18 6.82 13.04
CA PHE A 82 6.63 6.99 13.21
C PHE A 82 7.00 8.43 13.53
N THR A 83 6.28 9.43 13.01
CA THR A 83 6.49 10.83 13.39
C THR A 83 6.17 11.08 14.87
N LEU A 84 5.17 10.39 15.45
CA LEU A 84 4.83 10.56 16.86
C LEU A 84 5.97 10.13 17.79
N ILE A 85 6.74 9.10 17.43
CA ILE A 85 7.93 8.67 18.20
C ILE A 85 8.89 9.83 18.44
N VAL A 86 9.05 10.73 17.46
CA VAL A 86 9.98 11.87 17.56
C VAL A 86 9.36 13.09 18.24
N GLN A 87 8.02 13.19 18.25
CA GLN A 87 7.31 14.38 18.74
C GLN A 87 6.89 14.28 20.21
N THR A 88 6.90 13.08 20.79
CA THR A 88 6.54 12.83 22.18
C THR A 88 7.79 12.48 22.99
N THR A 89 7.76 12.75 24.29
CA THR A 89 8.79 12.31 25.23
C THR A 89 8.18 11.41 26.31
N GLY A 90 8.99 10.53 26.87
CA GLY A 90 8.60 9.62 27.96
C GLY A 90 7.76 8.42 27.52
N SER A 91 7.64 8.13 26.21
CA SER A 91 6.75 7.08 25.68
C SER A 91 7.22 6.41 24.37
N ASP A 92 8.51 6.49 24.04
CA ASP A 92 9.01 6.09 22.72
C ASP A 92 8.77 4.62 22.34
N ILE A 93 8.95 3.69 23.29
CA ILE A 93 8.67 2.27 23.05
C ILE A 93 7.19 2.01 22.77
N LEU A 94 6.28 2.70 23.47
CA LEU A 94 4.84 2.58 23.23
C LEU A 94 4.51 3.05 21.80
N ASN A 95 5.05 4.19 21.40
CA ASN A 95 4.86 4.72 20.05
C ASN A 95 5.47 3.82 18.98
N LEU A 96 6.66 3.26 19.23
CA LEU A 96 7.29 2.28 18.34
C LEU A 96 6.41 1.05 18.17
N MET A 97 5.89 0.47 19.26
CA MET A 97 5.04 -0.71 19.20
C MET A 97 3.73 -0.43 18.45
N ASN A 98 3.15 0.75 18.62
CA ASN A 98 1.98 1.19 17.86
C ASN A 98 2.29 1.34 16.35
N ALA A 99 3.45 1.91 16.02
CA ALA A 99 3.91 2.07 14.65
C ALA A 99 4.19 0.72 13.98
N LEU A 100 4.89 -0.19 14.66
CA LEU A 100 5.14 -1.57 14.20
C LEU A 100 3.85 -2.36 14.05
N GLY A 101 2.90 -2.21 14.97
CA GLY A 101 1.57 -2.82 14.86
C GLY A 101 0.84 -2.37 13.59
N THR A 102 1.00 -1.12 13.19
CA THR A 102 0.42 -0.57 11.95
C THR A 102 1.15 -1.03 10.70
N LEU A 103 2.50 -1.10 10.74
CA LEU A 103 3.28 -1.72 9.66
C LEU A 103 2.91 -3.17 9.45
N ARG A 104 2.74 -3.94 10.53
CA ARG A 104 2.28 -5.33 10.44
C ARG A 104 0.94 -5.41 9.70
N LYS A 105 -0.04 -4.58 10.08
CA LYS A 105 -1.34 -4.54 9.38
C LYS A 105 -1.20 -4.21 7.88
N LEU A 106 -0.32 -3.27 7.54
CA LEU A 106 -0.01 -2.93 6.15
C LEU A 106 0.51 -4.15 5.38
N TYR A 107 1.48 -4.89 5.93
CA TYR A 107 2.04 -6.07 5.27
C TYR A 107 1.02 -7.20 5.14
N TYR A 108 0.18 -7.43 6.15
CA TYR A 108 -0.91 -8.41 6.06
C TYR A 108 -1.90 -8.05 4.95
N MET A 109 -2.29 -6.77 4.85
CA MET A 109 -3.18 -6.31 3.80
C MET A 109 -2.54 -6.47 2.42
N GLN A 110 -1.27 -6.05 2.24
CA GLN A 110 -0.55 -6.20 0.98
C GLN A 110 -0.41 -7.66 0.58
N PHE A 111 -0.08 -8.54 1.52
CA PHE A 111 -0.01 -9.98 1.30
C PHE A 111 -1.32 -10.51 0.72
N TRP A 112 -2.45 -10.22 1.36
CA TRP A 112 -3.74 -10.71 0.88
C TRP A 112 -4.16 -10.09 -0.45
N LEU A 113 -3.92 -8.79 -0.67
CA LEU A 113 -4.21 -8.14 -1.94
C LEU A 113 -3.42 -8.78 -3.09
N ILE A 114 -2.13 -9.07 -2.88
CA ILE A 114 -1.29 -9.73 -3.88
C ILE A 114 -1.77 -11.15 -4.14
N ILE A 115 -2.05 -11.94 -3.10
CA ILE A 115 -2.55 -13.31 -3.26
C ILE A 115 -3.87 -13.34 -4.04
N ILE A 116 -4.83 -12.50 -3.68
CA ILE A 116 -6.12 -12.40 -4.38
C ILE A 116 -5.90 -12.02 -5.84
N SER A 117 -5.02 -11.05 -6.09
CA SER A 117 -4.70 -10.58 -7.44
C SER A 117 -4.05 -11.68 -8.30
N LEU A 118 -3.12 -12.44 -7.72
CA LEU A 118 -2.48 -13.57 -8.40
C LEU A 118 -3.50 -14.67 -8.73
N VAL A 119 -4.38 -15.02 -7.79
CA VAL A 119 -5.44 -16.00 -8.04
C VAL A 119 -6.39 -15.52 -9.15
N ALA A 120 -6.80 -14.25 -9.13
CA ALA A 120 -7.65 -13.68 -10.17
C ALA A 120 -6.98 -13.72 -11.56
N LEU A 121 -5.68 -13.42 -11.64
CA LEU A 121 -4.91 -13.52 -12.88
C LEU A 121 -4.82 -14.95 -13.40
N LEU A 122 -4.57 -15.93 -12.53
CA LEU A 122 -4.51 -17.35 -12.91
C LEU A 122 -5.86 -17.86 -13.43
N ILE A 123 -6.96 -17.46 -12.78
CA ILE A 123 -8.32 -17.80 -13.24
C ILE A 123 -8.59 -17.17 -14.61
N ALA A 124 -8.31 -15.88 -14.78
CA ALA A 124 -8.48 -15.20 -16.05
C ALA A 124 -7.67 -15.88 -17.16
N PHE A 125 -6.40 -16.19 -16.90
CA PHE A 125 -5.52 -16.90 -17.83
C PHE A 125 -6.09 -18.28 -18.23
N ALA A 126 -6.56 -19.08 -17.27
CA ALA A 126 -7.16 -20.38 -17.55
C ALA A 126 -8.43 -20.26 -18.42
N ILE A 127 -9.27 -19.26 -18.17
CA ILE A 127 -10.47 -18.98 -18.99
C ILE A 127 -10.06 -18.65 -20.43
N PHE A 128 -9.06 -17.80 -20.64
CA PHE A 128 -8.62 -17.45 -21.99
C PHE A 128 -8.05 -18.63 -22.78
N LEU A 129 -7.32 -19.53 -22.10
CA LEU A 129 -6.85 -20.78 -22.71
C LEU A 129 -8.01 -21.68 -23.15
N VAL A 130 -9.02 -21.87 -22.29
CA VAL A 130 -10.17 -22.72 -22.60
C VAL A 130 -11.01 -22.15 -23.76
N LEU A 131 -11.12 -20.83 -23.85
CA LEU A 131 -11.86 -20.15 -24.91
C LEU A 131 -11.10 -20.02 -26.23
N GLY A 132 -9.82 -20.42 -26.30
CA GLY A 132 -9.00 -20.34 -27.51
C GLY A 132 -8.71 -18.89 -27.96
N VAL A 133 -8.68 -17.95 -27.01
CA VAL A 133 -8.44 -16.52 -27.27
C VAL A 133 -6.93 -16.18 -27.20
N LEU A 134 -6.14 -17.08 -26.60
CA LEU A 134 -4.67 -17.06 -26.55
C LEU A 134 -4.13 -18.20 -27.41
#